data_AF-A0A066YJW3-F1
#
_entry.id   AF-A0A066YJW3-F1
#
_cell.length_a   1.000
_cell.length_b   1.000
_cell.length_c   1.000
_cell.angle_alpha   90.00
_cell.angle_beta   90.00
_cell.angle_gamma   90.00
#
_symmetry.space_group_name_H-M   'P 1'
#
loop_
_entity.id
_entity.type
_entity.pdbx_description
1 polymer ?
#
loop_
_entity_poly.entity_id
_entity_poly.type
_entity_poly.pdbx_seq_one_letter_code
_entity_poly.pdbx_strand_id
1 'polypeptide(L)'
;MPGQGKRRRKRQDEARRNAARHAPEAGTWEVLFTTQDEEEWAAYLRRFRAERPPVDESDLRMDMFCGRLIHPTTYRLSRFVPHPAPTPPNRPAED
;
A
#
# COMPACT_ATOMS: atom_id res chain seq x y z
N MET A 1 -9.47 -34.17 1.79
CA MET A 1 -8.21 -33.38 1.68
C MET A 1 -7.96 -32.56 2.95
N PRO A 2 -7.30 -33.13 3.98
CA PRO A 2 -7.03 -32.42 5.24
C PRO A 2 -5.82 -31.49 5.05
N GLY A 3 -6.05 -30.22 4.75
CA GLY A 3 -4.96 -29.24 4.57
C GLY A 3 -5.37 -27.91 3.96
N GLN A 4 -6.48 -27.89 3.21
CA GLN A 4 -7.00 -26.67 2.58
C GLN A 4 -7.43 -25.62 3.63
N GLY A 5 -8.06 -26.06 4.73
CA GLY A 5 -8.52 -25.16 5.80
C GLY A 5 -7.39 -24.42 6.54
N LYS A 6 -6.28 -25.11 6.87
CA LYS A 6 -5.13 -24.49 7.54
C LYS A 6 -4.44 -23.45 6.65
N ARG A 7 -4.28 -23.76 5.35
CA ARG A 7 -3.70 -22.82 4.36
C ARG A 7 -4.58 -21.59 4.15
N ARG A 8 -5.90 -21.77 4.06
CA ARG A 8 -6.86 -20.66 3.94
C ARG A 8 -6.84 -19.74 5.17
N ARG A 9 -6.81 -20.32 6.38
CA ARG A 9 -6.78 -19.54 7.64
C ARG A 9 -5.51 -18.69 7.76
N LYS A 10 -4.34 -19.26 7.46
CA LYS A 10 -3.08 -18.50 7.47
C LYS A 10 -3.12 -17.30 6.52
N ARG A 11 -3.63 -17.49 5.30
CA ARG A 11 -3.80 -16.39 4.32
C ARG A 11 -4.76 -15.30 4.81
N GLN A 12 -5.85 -15.67 5.47
CA GLN A 12 -6.80 -14.70 6.04
C GLN A 12 -6.19 -13.92 7.22
N ASP A 13 -5.43 -14.59 8.09
CA ASP A 13 -4.75 -13.91 9.20
C ASP A 13 -3.68 -12.94 8.68
N GLU A 14 -2.93 -13.32 7.64
CA GLU A 14 -1.97 -12.46 6.97
C GLU A 14 -2.64 -11.26 6.30
N ALA A 15 -3.74 -11.49 5.56
CA ALA A 15 -4.53 -10.41 4.97
C ALA A 15 -5.09 -9.46 6.04
N ARG A 16 -5.58 -9.99 7.18
CA ARG A 16 -6.08 -9.18 8.30
C ARG A 16 -4.98 -8.34 8.92
N ARG A 17 -3.80 -8.91 9.14
CA ARG A 17 -2.63 -8.18 9.67
C ARG A 17 -2.20 -7.06 8.72
N ASN A 18 -2.17 -7.34 7.42
CA ASN A 18 -1.80 -6.35 6.42
C ASN A 18 -2.83 -5.21 6.36
N ALA A 19 -4.13 -5.55 6.36
CA ALA A 19 -5.20 -4.56 6.41
C ALA A 19 -5.15 -3.68 7.66
N ALA A 20 -4.78 -4.24 8.82
CA ALA A 20 -4.59 -3.47 10.05
C ALA A 20 -3.37 -2.54 9.98
N ARG A 21 -2.26 -2.98 9.36
CA ARG A 21 -1.06 -2.15 9.15
C ARG A 21 -1.36 -0.93 8.27
N HIS A 22 -2.18 -1.11 7.24
CA HIS A 22 -2.54 -0.06 6.29
C HIS A 22 -3.92 0.55 6.52
N ALA A 23 -4.43 0.42 7.75
CA ALA A 23 -5.70 1.04 8.13
C ALA A 23 -5.60 2.57 8.00
N PRO A 24 -6.69 3.27 7.66
CA PRO A 24 -6.70 4.73 7.53
C PRO A 24 -6.20 5.47 8.79
N GLU A 25 -6.41 4.86 9.96
CA GLU A 25 -5.96 5.41 11.24
C GLU A 25 -4.42 5.40 11.37
N ALA A 26 -3.78 4.40 10.74
CA ALA A 26 -2.34 4.15 10.83
C ALA A 26 -1.53 5.00 9.84
N GLY A 27 -2.15 5.55 8.79
CA GLY A 27 -1.46 6.32 7.76
C GLY A 27 -2.29 6.58 6.51
N THR A 28 -1.66 7.21 5.53
CA THR A 28 -2.27 7.56 4.24
C THR A 28 -1.51 6.97 3.07
N TRP A 29 -2.20 6.81 1.93
CA TRP A 29 -1.57 6.40 0.68
C TRP A 29 -1.24 7.63 -0.16
N GLU A 30 0.04 7.93 -0.31
CA GLU A 30 0.54 9.00 -1.18
C GLU A 30 0.77 8.48 -2.59
N VAL A 31 0.32 9.23 -3.59
CA VAL A 31 0.49 8.88 -5.00
C VAL A 31 1.91 9.23 -5.46
N LEU A 32 2.64 8.25 -5.99
CA LEU A 32 3.97 8.44 -6.57
C LEU A 32 3.91 8.70 -8.07
N PHE A 33 3.03 7.99 -8.78
CA PHE A 33 2.92 8.07 -10.23
C PHE A 33 1.52 7.69 -10.69
N THR A 34 1.00 8.36 -11.71
CA THR A 34 -0.29 8.06 -12.33
C THR A 34 -0.18 8.27 -13.83
N THR A 35 -0.64 7.30 -14.62
CA THR A 35 -0.67 7.38 -16.08
C THR A 35 -1.85 6.60 -16.64
N GLN A 36 -2.26 6.91 -17.87
CA GLN A 36 -3.21 6.10 -18.64
C GLN A 36 -2.51 5.27 -19.72
N ASP A 37 -1.19 5.47 -19.89
CA ASP A 37 -0.36 4.76 -20.84
C ASP A 37 0.28 3.53 -20.16
N GLU A 38 0.01 2.36 -20.71
CA GLU A 38 0.53 1.10 -20.19
C GLU A 38 2.05 0.95 -20.40
N GLU A 39 2.58 1.47 -21.50
CA GLU A 39 4.02 1.43 -21.77
C GLU A 39 4.78 2.36 -20.82
N GLU A 40 4.23 3.54 -20.57
CA GLU A 40 4.79 4.49 -19.59
C GLU A 40 4.74 3.88 -18.18
N TRP A 41 3.63 3.23 -17.83
CA TRP A 41 3.48 2.52 -16.56
C TRP A 41 4.55 1.43 -16.38
N ALA A 42 4.73 0.57 -17.40
CA ALA A 42 5.73 -0.49 -17.37
C ALA A 42 7.16 0.05 -17.29
N ALA A 43 7.46 1.12 -18.03
CA ALA A 43 8.76 1.78 -18.01
C ALA A 43 9.04 2.40 -16.63
N TYR A 44 8.06 3.06 -16.02
CA TYR A 44 8.16 3.64 -14.69
C TYR A 44 8.42 2.57 -13.63
N LEU A 45 7.64 1.49 -13.60
CA LEU A 45 7.84 0.40 -12.64
C LEU A 45 9.22 -0.25 -12.76
N ARG A 46 9.72 -0.41 -14.00
CA ARG A 46 11.05 -0.97 -14.24
C ARG A 46 12.15 -0.06 -13.66
N ARG A 47 12.05 1.25 -13.89
CA ARG A 47 13.00 2.24 -13.35
C ARG A 47 12.93 2.30 -11.83
N PHE A 48 11.71 2.40 -11.28
CA PHE A 48 11.48 2.43 -9.84
C PHE A 48 12.10 1.21 -9.13
N ARG A 49 11.95 0.00 -9.68
CA ARG A 49 12.59 -1.21 -9.13
C ARG A 49 14.11 -1.20 -9.28
N ALA A 50 14.63 -0.67 -10.39
CA ALA A 50 16.08 -0.60 -10.64
C ALA A 50 16.77 0.38 -9.67
N GLU A 51 16.11 1.48 -9.32
CA GLU A 51 16.60 2.49 -8.37
C GLU A 51 16.65 2.00 -6.92
N ARG A 52 16.02 0.85 -6.61
CA ARG A 52 15.95 0.26 -5.26
C ARG A 52 15.64 1.29 -4.17
N PRO A 53 14.52 2.01 -4.27
CA PRO A 53 14.13 2.98 -3.27
C PRO A 53 14.03 2.30 -1.90
N PRO A 54 14.31 3.01 -0.80
CA PRO A 54 14.25 2.49 0.56
C PRO A 54 12.80 2.39 1.04
N VAL A 55 11.93 1.73 0.27
CA VAL A 55 10.51 1.52 0.56
C VAL A 55 10.25 0.01 0.56
N ASP A 56 9.61 -0.47 1.61
CA ASP A 56 9.15 -1.86 1.72
C ASP A 56 8.10 -2.14 0.63
N GLU A 57 8.21 -3.26 -0.10
CA GLU A 57 7.24 -3.64 -1.13
C GLU A 57 5.81 -3.77 -0.56
N SER A 58 5.67 -4.14 0.71
CA SER A 58 4.36 -4.21 1.37
C SER A 58 3.73 -2.85 1.61
N ASP A 59 4.51 -1.76 1.59
CA ASP A 59 4.02 -0.39 1.69
C ASP A 59 3.82 0.25 0.30
N LEU A 60 3.87 -0.54 -0.78
CA LEU A 60 3.52 -0.10 -2.13
C LEU A 60 2.18 -0.69 -2.58
N ARG A 61 1.38 0.13 -3.25
CA ARG A 61 0.12 -0.28 -3.87
C ARG A 61 0.08 0.13 -5.33
N MET A 62 -0.19 -0.86 -6.19
CA MET A 62 -0.44 -0.67 -7.61
C MET A 62 -1.94 -0.79 -7.86
N ASP A 63 -2.57 0.33 -8.20
CA ASP A 63 -3.99 0.37 -8.53
C ASP A 63 -4.16 0.42 -10.06
N MET A 64 -5.11 -0.36 -10.57
CA MET A 64 -5.56 -0.29 -11.97
C MET A 64 -7.05 0.08 -11.96
N PHE A 65 -7.35 1.31 -12.34
CA PHE A 65 -8.71 1.81 -12.47
C PHE A 65 -9.18 1.53 -13.89
N CYS A 66 -9.68 0.31 -14.11
CA CYS A 66 -10.28 -0.07 -15.38
C CYS A 66 -11.56 0.75 -15.55
N GLY A 67 -11.50 1.80 -16.37
CA GLY A 67 -12.68 2.51 -16.79
C GLY A 67 -13.62 1.56 -17.54
N ARG A 68 -14.92 1.68 -17.33
CA ARG A 68 -15.90 0.98 -18.18
C ARG A 68 -15.94 1.71 -19.51
N LEU A 69 -15.48 1.07 -20.59
CA LEU A 69 -15.63 1.35 -22.04
C LEU A 69 -15.41 2.80 -22.53
N ILE A 70 -16.02 3.80 -21.90
CA ILE A 70 -15.90 5.24 -22.20
C ILE A 70 -14.76 5.87 -21.41
N HIS A 71 -14.41 5.30 -20.24
CA HIS A 71 -13.33 5.82 -19.42
C HIS A 71 -12.02 5.08 -19.70
N PRO A 72 -10.91 5.80 -19.89
CA PRO A 72 -9.60 5.19 -20.06
C PRO A 72 -9.14 4.48 -18.78
N THR A 73 -8.38 3.39 -18.93
CA THR A 73 -7.72 2.72 -17.81
C THR A 73 -6.68 3.65 -17.21
N THR A 74 -6.70 3.84 -15.89
CA THR A 74 -5.67 4.61 -15.18
C THR A 74 -4.86 3.70 -14.29
N TYR A 75 -3.54 3.72 -14.47
CA TYR A 75 -2.57 3.05 -13.62
C TYR A 75 -2.04 4.01 -12.56
N ARG A 76 -1.92 3.55 -11.32
CA ARG A 76 -1.42 4.38 -10.21
C ARG A 76 -0.51 3.60 -9.28
N LEU A 77 0.67 4.15 -9.00
CA LEU A 77 1.53 3.69 -7.92
C LEU A 77 1.33 4.60 -6.71
N SER A 78 1.06 4.01 -5.54
CA SER A 78 0.99 4.72 -4.27
C SER A 78 1.93 4.08 -3.24
N ARG A 79 2.47 4.89 -2.34
CA ARG A 79 3.19 4.42 -1.14
C ARG A 79 2.37 4.68 0.12
N PHE A 80 2.46 3.80 1.10
CA PHE A 80 1.89 4.03 2.41
C PHE A 80 2.83 4.91 3.24
N VAL A 81 2.26 5.94 3.86
CA VAL A 81 2.96 6.85 4.76
C VAL A 81 2.29 6.75 6.12
N PRO A 82 2.96 6.17 7.13
CA PRO A 82 2.39 6.04 8.46
C PRO A 82 2.21 7.42 9.09
N HIS A 83 1.12 7.60 9.84
CA HIS A 83 0.96 8.78 10.68
C HIS A 83 2.05 8.81 11.77
N PRO A 84 2.54 9.99 12.14
CA PRO A 84 3.41 10.10 13.30
C PRO A 84 2.67 9.57 14.53
N ALA A 85 3.36 8.78 15.36
CA ALA A 85 2.79 8.32 16.60
C ALA A 85 2.34 9.53 17.43
N PRO A 86 1.15 9.48 18.07
CA PRO A 86 0.72 10.57 18.93
C PRO A 86 1.79 10.78 20.01
N THR A 87 2.35 11.99 20.04
CA THR A 87 3.26 12.40 21.10
C THR A 87 2.55 12.16 22.43
N PRO A 88 3.11 11.35 23.36
CA PRO A 88 2.47 11.14 24.64
C PRO A 88 2.25 12.50 25.33
N PRO A 89 1.10 12.72 25.96
CA PRO A 89 0.85 13.98 26.66
C PRO A 89 1.94 14.16 27.71
N ASN A 90 2.63 15.29 27.63
CA ASN A 90 3.61 15.71 28.61
C ASN A 90 2.88 15.77 29.97
N ARG A 91 3.03 14.75 30.82
CA ARG A 91 2.53 14.84 32.19
C ARG A 91 3.41 15.88 32.89
N PRO A 92 2.87 17.04 33.30
CA PRO A 92 3.63 17.89 34.21
C PRO A 92 3.94 17.05 35.45
N ALA A 93 5.21 17.09 35.88
CA ALA A 93 5.60 16.53 37.16
C ALA A 93 4.76 17.22 38.24
N GLU A 94 3.91 16.46 38.92
CA GLU A 94 3.32 16.92 40.17
C GLU A 94 4.45 16.98 41.20
N ASP A 95 4.69 18.18 41.72
CA ASP A 95 5.56 18.50 42.87
C ASP A 95 4.78 18.27 44.17
#